data_AF-A0A336KLX2-F1
#
_entry.id   AF-A0A336KLX2-F1
#
_cell.length_a   1.000
_cell.length_b   1.000
_cell.length_c   1.000
_cell.angle_alpha   90.00
_cell.angle_beta   90.00
_cell.angle_gamma   90.00
#
_symmetry.space_group_name_H-M   'P 1'
#
loop_
_entity.id
_entity.type
_entity.pdbx_description
1 polymer ?
#
loop_
_entity_poly.entity_id
_entity_poly.type
_entity_poly.pdbx_seq_one_letter_code
_entity_poly.pdbx_strand_id
1 'polypeptide(L)'
;MLHGNSNSRLPHTQIEVTFDIDANDILNATEVEKQPTKKTRSQSPTTKDVCLRKVNEAEKYRAEDDKQKETISAKNALESYCFNIKATMEDDKLKDKLAESDKTLIMDKWLDANQ
;
A
#
# COMPACT_ATOMS: atom_id res chain seq x y z
N MET A 1 -21.68 34.27 -0.07
CA MET A 1 -21.17 33.42 -1.17
C MET A 1 -20.09 32.53 -0.61
N LEU A 2 -20.39 31.25 -0.37
CA LEU A 2 -19.44 30.27 0.13
C LEU A 2 -18.66 29.73 -1.09
N HIS A 3 -17.40 30.13 -1.24
CA HIS A 3 -16.49 29.49 -2.18
C HIS A 3 -15.92 28.24 -1.52
N GLY A 4 -16.46 27.08 -1.89
CA GLY A 4 -15.88 25.78 -1.54
C GLY A 4 -14.56 25.60 -2.28
N ASN A 5 -13.46 25.55 -1.53
CA ASN A 5 -12.13 25.31 -2.10
C ASN A 5 -11.99 23.81 -2.40
N SER A 6 -11.88 23.53 -3.70
CA SER A 6 -11.62 22.25 -4.34
C SER A 6 -10.16 21.83 -4.16
N ASN A 7 -9.87 20.98 -3.18
CA ASN A 7 -8.66 20.14 -3.23
C ASN A 7 -8.71 18.98 -2.22
N SER A 8 -9.50 17.93 -2.49
CA SER A 8 -9.31 16.66 -1.79
C SER A 8 -8.28 15.83 -2.56
N ARG A 9 -7.00 16.17 -2.38
CA ARG A 9 -5.93 15.16 -2.48
C ARG A 9 -6.41 13.96 -1.66
N LEU A 10 -6.45 12.77 -2.25
CA LEU A 10 -6.78 11.54 -1.54
C LEU A 10 -6.08 11.56 -0.18
N PRO A 11 -6.78 11.31 0.94
CA PRO A 11 -6.16 11.36 2.26
C PRO A 11 -5.02 10.34 2.25
N HIS A 12 -3.78 10.82 2.18
CA HIS A 12 -2.61 9.99 2.36
C HIS A 12 -2.55 9.66 3.84
N THR A 13 -3.10 8.50 4.23
CA THR A 13 -3.00 8.00 5.59
C THR A 13 -1.52 7.78 5.90
N GLN A 14 -0.93 8.71 6.64
CA GLN A 14 0.43 8.57 7.13
C GLN A 14 0.36 7.83 8.47
N ILE A 15 0.68 6.55 8.43
CA ILE A 15 0.81 5.70 9.62
C ILE A 15 2.28 5.68 10.00
N GLU A 16 2.59 6.07 11.24
CA GLU A 16 3.93 5.93 11.81
C GLU A 16 3.95 4.73 12.76
N VAL A 17 4.82 3.76 12.49
CA VAL A 17 4.99 2.55 13.30
C VAL A 17 6.39 2.56 13.90
N THR A 18 6.47 2.54 15.23
CA THR A 18 7.72 2.47 15.99
C THR A 18 7.89 1.09 16.60
N PHE A 19 9.04 0.48 16.38
CA PHE A 19 9.45 -0.79 16.99
C PHE A 19 10.56 -0.52 18.01
N ASP A 20 10.34 -0.89 19.27
CA ASP A 20 11.29 -0.75 20.37
C ASP A 20 11.59 -2.11 20.99
N ILE A 21 12.86 -2.38 21.31
CA ILE A 21 13.28 -3.60 22.01
C ILE A 21 13.85 -3.16 23.35
N ASP A 22 13.20 -3.57 24.44
CA ASP A 22 13.65 -3.21 25.78
C ASP A 22 14.75 -4.15 26.31
N ALA A 23 15.33 -3.81 27.47
CA ALA A 23 16.43 -4.57 28.08
C ALA A 23 16.08 -6.01 28.49
N ASN A 24 14.81 -6.42 28.40
CA ASN A 24 14.34 -7.79 28.64
C ASN A 24 14.06 -8.55 27.33
N ASP A 25 14.55 -8.04 26.18
CA ASP A 25 14.33 -8.58 24.83
C ASP A 25 12.85 -8.62 24.41
N ILE A 26 12.03 -7.72 24.96
CA ILE A 26 10.61 -7.60 24.61
C ILE A 26 10.47 -6.59 23.46
N LEU A 27 9.93 -7.06 22.33
CA LEU A 27 9.53 -6.22 21.20
C LEU A 27 8.20 -5.51 21.50
N ASN A 28 8.24 -4.18 21.50
CA ASN A 28 7.08 -3.30 21.62
C ASN A 28 6.81 -2.62 20.27
N ALA A 29 5.63 -2.81 19.70
CA ALA A 29 5.18 -2.13 18.49
C ALA A 29 4.16 -1.04 18.86
N THR A 30 4.41 0.20 18.45
CA THR A 30 3.50 1.34 18.65
C THR A 30 3.12 1.93 17.30
N GLU A 31 1.83 1.93 17.00
CA GLU A 31 1.27 2.61 15.83
C GLU A 31 0.68 3.95 16.29
N VAL A 32 1.20 5.05 15.76
CA VAL A 32 0.70 6.40 16.03
C VAL A 32 -0.12 6.84 14.82
N GLU A 33 -1.40 6.48 14.82
CA GLU A 33 -2.38 7.12 13.96
C GLU A 33 -2.72 8.50 14.55
N LYS A 34 -2.87 9.54 13.71
CA LYS A 34 -3.21 10.92 14.15
C LYS A 34 -4.62 11.07 14.78
N GLN A 35 -5.30 9.97 15.17
CA GLN A 35 -6.52 9.94 15.99
C GLN A 35 -6.50 8.72 16.95
N PRO A 36 -7.21 8.75 18.10
CA PRO A 36 -6.68 8.19 19.35
C PRO A 36 -6.93 6.68 19.60
N THR A 37 -5.82 6.03 19.99
CA THR A 37 -5.62 5.02 21.05
C THR A 37 -6.31 3.65 20.96
N LYS A 38 -5.58 2.67 20.42
CA LYS A 38 -5.46 1.32 21.02
C LYS A 38 -4.01 0.86 20.98
N LYS A 39 -3.38 0.76 22.16
CA LYS A 39 -2.08 0.10 22.33
C LYS A 39 -2.30 -1.41 22.29
N THR A 40 -2.01 -2.06 21.18
CA THR A 40 -2.09 -3.53 21.05
C THR A 40 -0.77 -4.16 21.46
N ARG A 41 -0.70 -4.68 22.69
CA ARG A 41 0.40 -5.55 23.14
C ARG A 41 0.04 -7.00 22.79
N SER A 42 0.65 -7.54 21.74
CA SER A 42 0.59 -8.97 21.42
C SER A 42 1.91 -9.63 21.78
N GLN A 43 1.91 -10.43 22.86
CA GLN A 43 3.06 -11.23 23.26
C GLN A 43 2.61 -12.69 23.34
N SER A 44 2.97 -13.50 22.35
CA SER A 44 2.83 -14.95 22.42
C SER A 44 4.23 -15.58 22.61
N PRO A 45 4.44 -16.39 23.65
CA PRO A 45 5.70 -17.09 23.82
C PRO A 45 5.90 -18.08 22.68
N THR A 46 6.95 -17.91 21.88
CA THR A 46 7.39 -18.91 20.89
C THR A 46 8.52 -19.74 21.49
N THR A 47 8.37 -21.06 21.47
CA THR A 47 9.41 -21.96 21.96
C THR A 47 10.60 -22.01 20.98
N LYS A 48 11.79 -22.37 21.48
CA LYS A 48 13.03 -22.43 20.66
C LYS A 48 12.87 -23.35 19.44
N ASP A 49 12.21 -24.50 19.58
CA ASP A 49 11.92 -25.42 18.48
C ASP A 49 10.98 -24.85 17.41
N VAL A 50 10.04 -23.98 17.79
CA VAL A 50 9.18 -23.29 16.82
C VAL A 50 10.00 -22.23 16.07
N CYS A 51 10.89 -21.51 16.77
CA CYS A 51 11.76 -20.51 16.14
C CYS A 51 12.68 -21.15 15.08
N LEU A 52 13.39 -22.23 15.46
CA LEU A 52 14.30 -22.93 14.54
C LEU A 52 13.58 -23.50 13.31
N ARG A 53 12.39 -24.08 13.48
CA ARG A 53 11.59 -24.54 12.35
C ARG A 53 11.19 -23.39 11.43
N LYS A 54 10.70 -22.28 12.00
CA LYS A 54 10.32 -21.09 11.22
C LYS A 54 11.48 -20.48 10.44
N VAL A 55 12.69 -20.45 11.02
CA VAL A 55 13.90 -19.98 10.31
C VAL A 55 14.22 -20.88 9.12
N ASN A 56 14.20 -22.20 9.32
CA ASN A 56 14.48 -23.16 8.25
C ASN A 56 13.40 -23.13 7.14
N GLU A 57 12.12 -22.99 7.52
CA GLU A 57 11.02 -22.79 6.56
C GLU A 57 11.19 -21.49 5.78
N ALA A 58 11.51 -20.37 6.45
CA ALA A 58 11.75 -19.09 5.77
C ALA A 58 12.91 -19.17 4.77
N GLU A 59 14.00 -19.86 5.10
CA GLU A 59 15.10 -20.07 4.15
C GLU A 59 14.68 -20.92 2.95
N LYS A 60 13.92 -21.99 3.20
CA LYS A 60 13.43 -22.89 2.14
C LYS A 60 12.49 -22.18 1.16
N TYR A 61 11.61 -21.31 1.66
CA TYR A 61 10.58 -20.64 0.84
C TYR A 61 11.00 -19.27 0.32
N ARG A 62 12.15 -18.75 0.74
CA ARG A 62 12.66 -17.42 0.37
C ARG A 62 12.55 -17.10 -1.13
N ALA A 63 13.00 -18.01 -1.99
CA ALA A 63 13.00 -17.77 -3.43
C ALA A 63 11.59 -17.69 -4.04
N GLU A 64 10.65 -18.47 -3.51
CA GLU A 64 9.24 -18.43 -3.94
C GLU A 64 8.57 -17.16 -3.42
N ASP A 65 8.80 -16.80 -2.15
CA ASP A 65 8.28 -15.58 -1.54
C ASP A 65 8.80 -14.33 -2.27
N ASP A 66 10.08 -14.31 -2.67
CA ASP A 66 10.67 -13.20 -3.43
C ASP A 66 10.01 -13.04 -4.81
N LYS A 67 9.75 -14.15 -5.51
CA LYS A 67 9.08 -14.13 -6.82
C LYS A 67 7.63 -13.65 -6.70
N GLN A 68 6.92 -14.10 -5.67
CA GLN A 68 5.56 -13.65 -5.40
C GLN A 68 5.53 -12.15 -5.05
N LYS A 69 6.48 -11.70 -4.22
CA LYS A 69 6.65 -10.29 -3.88
C LYS A 69 6.92 -9.43 -5.11
N GLU A 70 7.78 -9.87 -6.02
CA GLU A 70 8.05 -9.15 -7.28
C GLU A 70 6.79 -9.04 -8.14
N THR A 71 6.05 -10.14 -8.29
CA THR A 71 4.80 -10.17 -9.06
C THR A 71 3.77 -9.20 -8.49
N ILE A 72 3.58 -9.22 -7.18
CA ILE A 72 2.64 -8.32 -6.48
C ILE A 72 3.11 -6.86 -6.59
N SER A 73 4.41 -6.60 -6.43
CA SER A 73 4.96 -5.25 -6.57
C SER A 73 4.76 -4.70 -7.98
N ALA A 74 5.00 -5.51 -9.02
CA ALA A 74 4.78 -5.11 -10.40
C ALA A 74 3.30 -4.82 -10.68
N LYS A 75 2.39 -5.66 -10.17
CA LYS A 75 0.94 -5.45 -10.26
C LYS A 75 0.51 -4.15 -9.57
N ASN A 76 0.91 -3.95 -8.32
CA ASN A 76 0.57 -2.74 -7.57
C ASN A 76 1.14 -1.48 -8.22
N ALA A 77 2.35 -1.54 -8.79
CA ALA A 77 2.95 -0.43 -9.51
C ALA A 77 2.17 -0.08 -10.78
N LEU A 78 1.73 -1.09 -11.55
CA LEU A 78 0.90 -0.89 -12.74
C LEU A 78 -0.48 -0.31 -12.37
N GLU A 79 -1.15 -0.89 -11.37
CA GLU A 79 -2.43 -0.39 -10.87
C GLU A 79 -2.33 1.06 -10.41
N SER A 80 -1.29 1.39 -9.64
CA SER A 80 -1.04 2.76 -9.17
C SER A 80 -0.79 3.72 -10.33
N TYR A 81 -0.01 3.30 -11.33
CA TYR A 81 0.26 4.11 -12.52
C TYR A 81 -1.02 4.37 -13.32
N CYS A 82 -1.83 3.35 -13.56
CA CYS A 82 -3.08 3.48 -14.27
C CYS A 82 -4.10 4.34 -13.51
N PHE A 83 -4.18 4.19 -12.18
CA PHE A 83 -5.01 5.03 -11.33
C PHE A 83 -4.60 6.51 -11.44
N ASN A 84 -3.29 6.78 -11.41
CA ASN A 84 -2.77 8.13 -11.60
C ASN A 84 -3.10 8.70 -12.99
N ILE A 85 -3.05 7.88 -14.06
CA ILE A 85 -3.47 8.29 -15.40
C ILE A 85 -4.95 8.65 -15.41
N LYS A 86 -5.82 7.79 -14.88
CA LYS A 86 -7.26 8.05 -14.80
C LYS A 86 -7.55 9.35 -14.05
N ALA A 87 -6.94 9.55 -12.89
CA ALA A 87 -7.08 10.78 -12.12
C ALA A 87 -6.60 12.02 -12.90
N THR A 88 -5.53 11.90 -13.68
CA THR A 88 -5.01 12.97 -14.54
C THR A 88 -5.93 13.28 -15.71
N MET A 89 -6.57 12.27 -16.31
CA MET A 89 -7.51 12.44 -17.43
C MET A 89 -8.86 13.01 -16.99
N GLU A 90 -9.27 12.75 -15.74
CA GLU A 90 -10.47 13.30 -15.13
C GLU A 90 -10.28 14.72 -14.59
N ASP A 91 -9.03 15.24 -14.51
CA ASP A 91 -8.73 16.61 -14.12
C ASP A 91 -9.30 17.62 -15.13
N ASP A 92 -10.19 18.48 -14.67
CA ASP A 92 -10.90 19.47 -15.48
C ASP A 92 -9.96 20.46 -16.20
N LYS A 93 -8.71 20.64 -15.73
CA LYS A 93 -7.70 21.48 -16.40
C LYS A 93 -7.04 20.80 -17.60
N LEU A 94 -7.09 19.47 -17.65
CA LEU A 94 -6.47 18.63 -18.68
C LEU A 94 -7.51 18.01 -19.62
N LYS A 95 -8.78 17.93 -19.20
CA LYS A 95 -9.89 17.45 -20.04
C LYS A 95 -9.97 18.17 -21.38
N ASP A 96 -9.81 19.48 -21.42
CA ASP A 96 -9.95 20.27 -22.66
C ASP A 96 -8.71 20.20 -23.57
N LYS A 97 -7.60 19.63 -23.08
CA LYS A 97 -6.33 19.50 -23.82
C LYS A 97 -6.12 18.13 -24.46
N LEU A 98 -6.97 17.16 -24.13
CA LEU A 98 -6.91 15.79 -24.62
C LEU A 98 -8.10 15.54 -25.55
N ALA A 99 -7.84 14.97 -26.72
CA ALA A 99 -8.90 14.58 -27.64
C ALA A 99 -9.80 13.49 -27.03
N GLU A 100 -11.11 13.60 -27.24
CA GLU A 100 -12.12 12.67 -26.71
C GLU A 100 -11.85 11.21 -27.17
N SER A 101 -11.31 11.05 -28.38
CA SER A 101 -10.89 9.77 -28.95
C SER A 101 -9.79 9.09 -28.13
N ASP A 102 -8.83 9.87 -27.64
CA ASP A 102 -7.66 9.36 -26.93
C ASP A 102 -8.04 8.94 -25.51
N LYS A 103 -8.96 9.70 -24.88
CA LYS A 103 -9.54 9.34 -23.57
C LYS A 103 -10.29 8.02 -23.65
N THR A 104 -11.16 7.87 -24.65
CA THR A 104 -11.97 6.66 -24.83
C THR A 104 -11.09 5.43 -25.08
N LEU A 105 -10.07 5.57 -25.94
CA LEU A 105 -9.13 4.48 -26.24
C LEU A 105 -8.35 4.03 -25.00
N ILE A 106 -7.86 4.98 -24.19
CA ILE A 106 -7.10 4.68 -22.97
C ILE A 106 -7.99 4.02 -21.91
N MET A 107 -9.25 4.48 -21.77
CA MET A 107 -10.21 3.93 -20.82
C MET A 107 -10.64 2.50 -21.16
N ASP A 108 -10.92 2.22 -22.44
CA ASP A 108 -11.27 0.87 -22.91
C ASP A 108 -10.12 -0.12 -22.67
N LYS A 109 -8.89 0.27 -23.04
CA LYS A 109 -7.71 -0.57 -22.82
C LYS A 109 -7.43 -0.81 -21.34
N TRP A 110 -7.76 0.15 -20.48
CA TRP A 110 -7.63 -0.02 -19.03
C TRP A 110 -8.66 -1.02 -18.48
N LEU A 111 -9.90 -0.98 -18.97
CA LEU A 111 -10.97 -1.91 -18.58
C LEU A 111 -10.62 -3.35 -18.97
N ASP A 112 -10.17 -3.55 -20.22
CA ASP A 112 -9.79 -4.87 -20.76
C ASP A 112 -8.64 -5.53 -19.98
N ALA A 113 -7.74 -4.73 -19.40
CA ALA A 113 -6.56 -5.23 -18.68
C ALA A 113 -6.78 -5.46 -17.19
N ASN A 114 -7.87 -4.93 -16.61
CA ASN A 114 -8.13 -4.93 -15.16
C ASN A 114 -9.47 -5.55 -14.74
N GLN A 115 -10.27 -6.06 -15.69
CA GLN A 115 -11.43 -6.94 -15.45
C GLN A 115 -11.09 -8.40 -15.78
#